data_AF-A0A7S0HG07-F1
#
_entry.id   AF-A0A7S0HG07-F1
#
_cell.length_a   1.000
_cell.length_b   1.000
_cell.length_c   1.000
_cell.angle_alpha   90.00
_cell.angle_beta   90.00
_cell.angle_gamma   90.00
#
_symmetry.space_group_name_H-M   'P 1'
#
loop_
_entity.id
_entity.type
_entity.pdbx_description
1 polymer ?
#
loop_
_entity_poly.entity_id
_entity_poly.type
_entity_poly.pdbx_seq_one_letter_code
_entity_poly.pdbx_strand_id
1 'polypeptide(L)'
;TNFIQVRLDLIRTLPRLRVFSEGGSYTENLRRVLEAFVLYDPGMGYVQGMGSIAGILLLHTSLEETFVSFINILENQLFQNLFHMNMGRIHSYLMAFKVFL
;
A
#
# COMPACT_ATOMS: atom_id res chain seq x y z
N THR A 1 -0.57 -3.33 -16.55
CA THR A 1 -0.04 -2.33 -15.59
C THR A 1 -1.17 -1.85 -14.70
N ASN A 2 -0.98 -1.85 -13.38
CA ASN A 2 -2.11 -1.89 -12.45
C ASN A 2 -2.66 -0.50 -12.03
N PHE A 3 -2.54 0.50 -12.91
CA PHE A 3 -3.01 1.88 -12.66
C PHE A 3 -4.53 2.00 -12.49
N ILE A 4 -5.30 1.10 -13.13
CA ILE A 4 -6.75 1.03 -12.93
C ILE A 4 -7.06 0.67 -11.47
N GLN A 5 -6.34 -0.30 -10.90
CA GLN A 5 -6.53 -0.67 -9.50
C GLN A 5 -6.12 0.44 -8.55
N VAL A 6 -5.04 1.18 -8.85
CA VAL A 6 -4.68 2.39 -8.08
C VAL A 6 -5.87 3.34 -8.01
N ARG A 7 -6.45 3.72 -9.16
CA ARG A 7 -7.61 4.63 -9.21
C ARG A 7 -8.80 4.12 -8.41
N LEU A 8 -9.12 2.84 -8.53
CA LEU A 8 -10.22 2.22 -7.77
C LEU A 8 -9.95 2.18 -6.26
N ASP A 9 -8.69 2.08 -5.84
CA ASP A 9 -8.32 2.05 -4.41
C ASP A 9 -8.20 3.45 -3.79
N LEU A 10 -7.83 4.47 -4.57
CA LEU A 10 -7.72 5.85 -4.09
C LEU A 10 -9.02 6.31 -3.39
N ILE A 11 -10.15 6.17 -4.07
CA ILE A 11 -11.46 6.64 -3.56
C ILE A 11 -11.93 5.90 -2.30
N ARG A 12 -11.40 4.71 -2.04
CA ARG A 12 -11.74 3.86 -0.88
C ARG A 12 -10.62 3.80 0.15
N THR A 13 -9.53 4.54 -0.04
CA THR A 13 -8.44 4.62 0.94
C THR A 13 -8.86 5.54 2.08
N LEU A 14 -8.92 4.98 3.30
CA LEU A 14 -9.26 5.71 4.53
C LEU A 14 -10.49 6.62 4.38
N PRO A 15 -11.64 6.10 3.93
CA PRO A 15 -12.76 6.89 3.41
C PRO A 15 -13.38 7.82 4.47
N ARG A 16 -13.22 7.50 5.75
CA ARG A 16 -13.70 8.34 6.86
C ARG A 16 -12.95 9.67 6.99
N LEU A 17 -11.69 9.73 6.55
CA LEU A 17 -10.90 10.96 6.60
C LEU A 17 -11.26 11.93 5.48
N ARG A 18 -11.81 11.44 4.37
CA ARG A 18 -12.19 12.21 3.15
C ARG A 18 -11.05 12.95 2.44
N VAL A 19 -9.85 13.01 3.01
CA VAL A 19 -8.68 13.69 2.43
C VAL A 19 -8.10 13.00 1.18
N PHE A 20 -8.41 11.71 0.99
CA PHE A 20 -8.04 10.91 -0.20
C PHE A 20 -9.22 10.65 -1.15
N SER A 21 -10.41 11.15 -0.82
CA SER A 21 -11.60 11.02 -1.67
C SER A 21 -11.52 11.94 -2.89
N GLU A 22 -12.51 11.88 -3.78
CA GLU A 22 -12.57 12.79 -4.92
C GLU A 22 -12.58 14.27 -4.44
N GLY A 23 -11.67 15.08 -4.99
CA GLY A 23 -11.46 16.47 -4.55
C GLY A 23 -10.69 16.64 -3.22
N GLY A 24 -10.23 15.54 -2.61
CA GLY A 24 -9.43 15.57 -1.39
C GLY A 24 -8.02 16.14 -1.60
N SER A 25 -7.50 16.84 -0.58
CA SER A 25 -6.21 17.53 -0.66
C SER A 25 -5.00 16.60 -0.84
N TYR A 26 -5.13 15.32 -0.50
CA TYR A 26 -4.05 14.34 -0.57
C TYR A 26 -4.23 13.32 -1.70
N THR A 27 -5.34 13.36 -2.44
CA THR A 27 -5.69 12.36 -3.46
C THR A 27 -4.65 12.27 -4.56
N GLU A 28 -4.17 13.42 -5.05
CA GLU A 28 -3.15 13.47 -6.09
C GLU A 28 -1.78 13.00 -5.59
N ASN A 29 -1.42 13.36 -4.35
CA ASN A 29 -0.17 12.91 -3.74
C ASN A 29 -0.17 11.38 -3.56
N LEU A 30 -1.27 10.81 -3.08
CA LEU A 30 -1.41 9.36 -2.93
C LEU A 30 -1.34 8.65 -4.29
N ARG A 31 -1.99 9.21 -5.33
CA ARG A 31 -1.89 8.70 -6.70
C ARG A 31 -0.43 8.66 -7.17
N ARG A 32 0.31 9.76 -6.98
CA ARG A 32 1.72 9.86 -7.39
C ARG A 32 2.60 8.82 -6.71
N VAL A 33 2.45 8.59 -5.41
CA VAL A 33 3.22 7.55 -4.68
C VAL A 33 2.93 6.16 -5.26
N LEU A 34 1.65 5.81 -5.42
CA LEU A 34 1.26 4.48 -5.85
C LEU A 34 1.63 4.21 -7.31
N GLU A 35 1.46 5.19 -8.19
CA GLU A 35 1.86 5.05 -9.59
C GLU A 35 3.39 5.00 -9.74
N ALA A 36 4.14 5.80 -8.97
CA ALA A 36 5.58 5.71 -8.94
C ALA A 36 6.06 4.33 -8.48
N PHE A 37 5.38 3.73 -7.50
CA PHE A 37 5.71 2.37 -7.05
C PHE A 37 5.46 1.32 -8.14
N VAL A 38 4.34 1.41 -8.86
CA VAL A 38 4.04 0.51 -10.00
C VAL A 38 5.13 0.57 -11.08
N LEU A 39 5.76 1.72 -11.26
CA LEU A 39 6.89 1.89 -12.19
C LEU A 39 8.21 1.39 -11.61
N TYR A 40 8.41 1.53 -10.29
CA TYR A 40 9.58 1.08 -9.58
C TYR A 40 9.69 -0.46 -9.51
N ASP A 41 8.60 -1.14 -9.16
CA ASP A 41 8.50 -2.60 -9.17
C ASP A 41 7.32 -3.06 -10.04
N PRO A 42 7.54 -3.19 -11.37
CA PRO A 42 6.53 -3.70 -12.29
C PRO A 42 6.18 -5.17 -12.06
N GLY A 43 7.06 -5.93 -11.38
CA GLY A 43 6.89 -7.35 -11.11
C GLY A 43 5.80 -7.59 -10.06
N MET A 44 5.85 -6.85 -8.95
CA MET A 44 4.77 -6.82 -7.96
C MET A 44 3.57 -6.01 -8.46
N GLY A 45 3.84 -4.82 -9.01
CA GLY A 45 2.81 -3.84 -9.35
C GLY A 45 1.98 -3.41 -8.14
N TYR A 46 0.79 -2.85 -8.39
CA TYR A 46 -0.12 -2.46 -7.30
C TYR A 46 -0.96 -3.66 -6.84
N VAL A 47 -1.07 -3.88 -5.54
CA VAL A 47 -1.98 -4.87 -4.95
C VAL A 47 -2.96 -4.16 -4.02
N GLN A 48 -4.22 -4.61 -4.03
CA GLN A 48 -5.26 -4.02 -3.19
C GLN A 48 -4.84 -3.99 -1.72
N GLY A 49 -5.04 -2.84 -1.07
CA GLY A 49 -4.66 -2.61 0.32
C GLY A 49 -3.36 -1.82 0.49
N MET A 50 -2.49 -1.77 -0.53
CA MET A 50 -1.29 -0.92 -0.53
C MET A 50 -1.61 0.57 -0.34
N GLY A 51 -2.71 1.05 -0.92
CA GLY A 51 -3.17 2.44 -0.77
C GLY A 51 -3.34 2.88 0.68
N SER A 52 -3.79 1.98 1.57
CA SER A 52 -3.91 2.28 3.01
C SER A 52 -2.55 2.50 3.67
N ILE A 53 -1.53 1.72 3.32
CA ILE A 53 -0.18 1.87 3.87
C ILE A 53 0.41 3.22 3.44
N ALA A 54 0.40 3.48 2.13
CA ALA A 54 0.88 4.75 1.58
C ALA A 54 0.10 5.95 2.13
N GLY A 55 -1.23 5.82 2.26
CA GLY A 55 -2.09 6.85 2.82
C GLY A 55 -1.73 7.19 4.27
N ILE A 56 -1.49 6.19 5.12
CA ILE A 56 -1.08 6.42 6.51
C ILE A 56 0.28 7.15 6.58
N LEU A 57 1.26 6.73 5.79
CA LEU A 57 2.57 7.39 5.74
C LEU A 57 2.47 8.84 5.27
N LEU A 58 1.65 9.09 4.26
CA LEU A 58 1.46 10.41 3.66
C LEU A 58 0.77 11.42 4.59
N LEU A 59 0.02 10.95 5.59
CA LEU A 59 -0.53 11.81 6.64
C LEU A 59 0.54 12.38 7.59
N HIS A 60 1.74 11.77 7.63
CA HIS A 60 2.76 12.08 8.62
C HIS A 60 4.08 12.55 8.02
N THR A 61 4.26 12.46 6.70
CA THR A 61 5.54 12.70 6.03
C THR A 61 5.36 13.43 4.70
N SER A 62 6.46 13.91 4.12
CA SER A 62 6.47 14.45 2.76
C SER A 62 6.22 13.36 1.70
N LEU A 63 6.00 13.78 0.45
CA LEU A 63 5.74 12.86 -0.66
C LEU A 63 6.94 11.91 -0.91
N GLU A 64 8.13 12.47 -0.86
CA GLU A 64 9.40 11.77 -1.09
C GLU A 64 9.68 10.77 0.03
N GLU A 65 9.52 11.19 1.29
CA GLU A 65 9.68 10.32 2.46
C GLU A 65 8.63 9.21 2.49
N THR A 66 7.39 9.52 2.08
CA THR A 66 6.33 8.53 1.95
C THR A 66 6.75 7.45 0.97
N PHE A 67 7.26 7.83 -0.21
CA PHE A 67 7.67 6.89 -1.24
C PHE A 67 8.80 5.96 -0.77
N VAL A 68 9.86 6.53 -0.19
CA VAL A 68 11.00 5.76 0.34
C VAL A 68 10.54 4.83 1.47
N SER A 69 9.77 5.35 2.43
CA SER A 69 9.26 4.56 3.55
C SER A 69 8.33 3.44 3.10
N PHE A 70 7.50 3.71 2.09
CA PHE A 70 6.59 2.74 1.52
C PHE A 70 7.35 1.57 0.88
N ILE A 71 8.37 1.84 0.06
CA ILE A 71 9.23 0.79 -0.51
C ILE A 71 9.90 -0.02 0.60
N ASN A 72 10.53 0.63 1.57
CA ASN A 72 11.21 -0.05 2.68
C ASN A 72 10.27 -1.00 3.44
N ILE A 73 9.00 -0.62 3.62
CA ILE A 73 7.98 -1.50 4.21
C ILE A 73 7.67 -2.67 3.28
N LEU A 74 7.46 -2.41 2.00
CA LEU A 74 7.06 -3.44 1.04
C LEU A 74 8.18 -4.44 0.74
N GLU A 75 9.45 -4.06 0.85
CA GLU A 75 10.59 -4.97 0.72
C GLU A 75 10.73 -5.94 1.90
N ASN A 76 10.06 -5.67 3.03
CA ASN A 76 10.06 -6.61 4.14
C ASN A 76 9.44 -7.95 3.73
N GLN A 77 10.08 -9.06 4.15
CA GLN A 77 9.67 -10.41 3.77
C GLN A 77 8.21 -10.74 4.12
N LEU A 78 7.68 -10.18 5.22
CA LEU A 78 6.27 -10.34 5.58
C LEU A 78 5.36 -9.79 4.47
N PHE A 79 5.58 -8.54 4.05
CA PHE A 79 4.78 -7.87 3.03
C PHE A 79 4.99 -8.48 1.65
N GLN A 80 6.23 -8.86 1.31
CA GLN A 80 6.53 -9.61 0.09
C GLN A 80 5.71 -10.90 0.03
N ASN A 81 5.68 -11.69 1.11
CA ASN A 81 4.89 -12.93 1.17
C ASN A 81 3.38 -12.68 1.13
N LEU A 82 2.89 -11.60 1.76
CA LEU A 82 1.48 -11.23 1.75
C LEU A 82 1.02 -10.81 0.34
N PHE A 83 1.72 -9.87 -0.29
CA PHE A 83 1.32 -9.32 -1.59
C PHE A 83 1.58 -10.27 -2.76
N HIS A 84 2.57 -11.16 -2.67
CA HIS A 84 2.75 -12.27 -3.61
C HIS A 84 1.87 -13.49 -3.31
N MET A 85 0.99 -13.43 -2.29
CA MET A 85 0.06 -14.50 -1.94
C MET A 85 0.77 -15.84 -1.66
N ASN A 86 1.91 -15.81 -0.96
CA ASN A 86 2.60 -17.01 -0.50
C ASN A 86 1.82 -17.65 0.66
N MET A 87 0.79 -18.44 0.31
CA MET A 87 -0.15 -19.01 1.27
C MET A 87 0.52 -19.90 2.32
N GLY A 88 1.64 -20.55 1.99
CA GLY A 88 2.40 -21.34 2.97
C GLY A 88 2.95 -20.47 4.10
N ARG A 89 3.62 -19.36 3.75
CA ARG A 89 4.13 -18.39 4.73
C ARG A 89 3.01 -17.68 5.47
N ILE A 90 1.98 -17.23 4.76
CA ILE A 90 0.80 -16.58 5.35
C ILE A 90 0.15 -17.49 6.39
N HIS A 91 -0.04 -18.78 6.06
CA HIS A 91 -0.58 -19.75 7.00
C HIS A 91 0.31 -19.88 8.25
N SER A 92 1.64 -19.97 8.09
CA SER A 92 2.56 -20.00 9.23
C SER A 92 2.44 -18.74 10.10
N TYR A 93 2.32 -17.55 9.51
CA TYR A 93 2.12 -16.30 10.25
C TYR A 93 0.80 -16.29 11.03
N LEU A 94 -0.29 -16.76 10.41
CA LEU A 94 -1.59 -16.85 11.07
C LEU A 94 -1.60 -17.89 12.20
N MET A 95 -0.88 -19.01 12.05
CA MET A 95 -0.74 -19.99 13.12
C MET A 95 0.05 -19.41 14.30
N ALA A 96 1.17 -18.73 14.03
CA ALA A 96 1.93 -18.06 15.09
C ALA A 96 1.08 -17.00 15.81
N PHE A 97 0.33 -16.18 15.07
CA PHE A 97 -0.61 -15.23 15.66
C PHE A 97 -1.59 -15.92 16.61
N LYS A 98 -2.28 -16.98 16.16
CA LYS A 98 -3.26 -17.72 16.98
C LYS A 98 -2.68 -18.39 18.23
N VAL A 99 -1.40 -18.73 18.22
CA VAL A 99 -0.74 -19.40 19.35
C VAL A 99 -0.32 -18.39 20.42
N PHE A 100 0.09 -17.18 20.02
CA PHE A 100 0.72 -16.21 20.91
C PHE A 100 -0.12 -14.96 21.21
N LEU A 101 -1.21 -14.72 20.47
CA LEU A 101 -2.13 -13.58 20.60
C LEU A 101 -3.59 -14.04 20.58
#